data_AF-A0A1I6R1F5-F1
#
_entry.id   AF-A0A1I6R1F5-F1
#
_cell.length_a   1.000
_cell.length_b   1.000
_cell.length_c   1.000
_cell.angle_alpha   90.00
_cell.angle_beta   90.00
_cell.angle_gamma   90.00
#
_symmetry.space_group_name_H-M   'P 1'
#
loop_
_entity.id
_entity.type
_entity.pdbx_description
1 polymer ?
#
loop_
_entity_poly.entity_id
_entity_poly.type
_entity_poly.pdbx_seq_one_letter_code
_entity_poly.pdbx_strand_id
1 'polypeptide(L)' 'MGALPRDFPSELADVVGIYIHCEECGRKSYWPGFKIRDAERRGFRTVQALGSRFRCQSCVERGGSGRNVTLRLTLKGEL' A
#
# COMPACT_ATOMS: atom_id res chain seq x y z
N MET A 1 -1.62 -21.89 25.70
CA MET A 1 -1.23 -21.27 24.42
C MET A 1 -2.49 -20.68 23.81
N GLY A 2 -2.70 -19.37 23.95
CA GLY A 2 -3.91 -18.69 23.48
C GLY A 2 -3.88 -18.55 21.96
N ALA A 3 -4.89 -19.10 21.29
CA ALA A 3 -5.15 -18.80 19.89
C ALA A 3 -5.50 -17.31 19.78
N LEU A 4 -4.66 -16.52 19.11
CA LEU A 4 -5.00 -15.13 18.80
C LEU A 4 -6.28 -15.13 17.95
N PRO A 5 -7.26 -14.25 18.24
CA PRO A 5 -8.51 -14.20 17.51
C PRO A 5 -8.24 -13.94 16.02
N ARG A 6 -8.88 -14.76 15.18
CA ARG A 6 -8.77 -14.75 13.71
C ARG A 6 -9.44 -13.54 13.03
N ASP A 7 -9.74 -12.48 13.77
CA ASP A 7 -10.70 -11.44 13.39
C ASP A 7 -10.20 -10.03 13.74
N PHE A 8 -8.93 -9.74 13.44
CA PHE A 8 -8.52 -8.34 13.39
C PHE A 8 -8.93 -7.80 12.02
N PRO A 9 -9.82 -6.79 11.95
CA PRO A 9 -10.20 -6.20 10.67
C PRO A 9 -8.94 -5.69 9.99
N SER A 10 -8.63 -6.25 8.81
CA SER A 10 -7.57 -5.74 7.95
C SER A 10 -7.93 -4.29 7.63
N GLU A 11 -7.06 -3.32 7.94
CA GLU A 11 -7.29 -1.93 7.51
C GLU A 11 -7.38 -1.80 5.99
N LEU A 12 -6.93 -2.84 5.27
CA LEU A 12 -7.00 -2.98 3.83
C LEU A 12 -8.33 -3.55 3.31
N ALA A 13 -9.19 -4.11 4.16
CA ALA A 13 -10.42 -4.78 3.75
C ALA A 13 -11.40 -3.83 3.04
N ASP A 14 -11.48 -2.58 3.51
CA ASP A 14 -12.33 -1.53 2.94
C ASP A 14 -11.62 -0.69 1.86
N VAL A 15 -10.33 -0.95 1.60
CA VAL A 15 -9.56 -0.19 0.60
C VAL A 15 -9.83 -0.75 -0.79
N VAL A 16 -10.42 0.06 -1.66
CA VAL A 16 -10.74 -0.29 -3.06
C VAL A 16 -9.63 0.12 -4.04
N GLY A 17 -8.75 1.02 -3.62
CA GLY A 17 -7.62 1.50 -4.41
C GLY A 17 -6.57 2.22 -3.58
N ILE A 18 -5.32 2.21 -4.06
CA ILE A 18 -4.23 3.00 -3.48
C ILE A 18 -3.57 3.80 -4.60
N TYR A 19 -3.64 5.11 -4.49
CA TYR A 19 -2.86 6.03 -5.31
C TYR A 19 -1.49 6.24 -4.66
N ILE A 20 -0.46 6.01 -5.44
CA ILE A 20 0.94 6.12 -5.02
C ILE A 20 1.54 7.29 -5.80
N HIS A 21 2.07 8.28 -5.10
CA HIS A 21 2.75 9.42 -5.69
C HIS A 21 4.18 9.48 -5.20
N CYS A 22 5.17 9.53 -6.09
CA CYS A 22 6.55 9.77 -5.71
C CYS A 22 6.82 11.28 -5.66
N GLU A 23 7.03 11.85 -4.47
CA GLU A 23 7.29 13.28 -4.28
C GLU A 23 8.67 13.69 -4.83
N GLU A 24 9.58 12.73 -5.01
CA GLU A 24 10.93 12.98 -5.51
C GLU A 24 11.00 13.14 -7.04
N CYS A 25 10.23 12.34 -7.79
CA CYS A 25 10.24 12.37 -9.26
C CYS A 25 8.89 12.67 -9.92
N GLY A 26 7.83 12.90 -9.12
CA GLY A 26 6.47 13.17 -9.58
C GLY A 26 5.73 11.96 -10.17
N ARG A 27 6.33 10.76 -10.16
CA ARG A 27 5.74 9.57 -10.78
C ARG A 27 4.52 9.10 -9.99
N LYS A 28 3.42 8.86 -10.70
CA LYS A 28 2.18 8.36 -10.12
C LYS A 28 1.97 6.90 -10.50
N SER A 29 1.48 6.11 -9.58
CA SER A 29 1.07 4.72 -9.79
C SER A 29 -0.23 4.47 -9.07
N TYR A 30 -1.01 3.52 -9.57
CA TYR A 30 -2.29 3.14 -8.99
C TYR A 30 -2.32 1.64 -8.75
N TRP A 31 -2.70 1.27 -7.53
CA TRP A 31 -2.93 -0.09 -7.12
C TRP A 31 -4.43 -0.33 -6.99
N PRO A 32 -5.04 -1.07 -7.91
CA PRO A 32 -6.45 -1.45 -7.81
C PRO A 32 -6.66 -2.46 -6.68
N GLY A 33 -7.89 -2.54 -6.16
CA GLY A 33 -8.26 -3.41 -5.05
C GLY A 33 -7.82 -4.87 -5.16
N PHE A 34 -7.74 -5.44 -6.37
CA PHE A 34 -7.25 -6.82 -6.53
C PHE A 34 -5.77 -6.98 -6.11
N LYS A 35 -4.91 -5.97 -6.35
CA LYS A 35 -3.51 -5.99 -5.89
C LYS A 35 -3.41 -5.83 -4.38
N ILE A 36 -4.33 -5.06 -3.79
CA ILE A 36 -4.41 -4.86 -2.34
C ILE A 36 -4.79 -6.17 -1.65
N ARG A 37 -5.83 -6.85 -2.15
CA ARG A 37 -6.23 -8.17 -1.68
C ARG A 37 -5.11 -9.21 -1.85
N ASP A 38 -4.36 -9.14 -2.94
CA ASP A 38 -3.19 -10.00 -3.12
C ASP A 38 -2.12 -9.73 -2.04
N ALA A 39 -1.83 -8.46 -1.75
CA ALA A 39 -0.92 -8.10 -0.66
C ALA A 39 -1.45 -8.56 0.71
N GLU A 40 -2.75 -8.46 0.96
CA GLU A 40 -3.38 -8.96 2.17
C GLU A 40 -3.17 -10.47 2.33
N ARG A 41 -3.39 -11.26 1.27
CA ARG A 41 -3.11 -12.70 1.25
C ARG A 41 -1.64 -13.04 1.50
N ARG A 42 -0.72 -12.14 1.12
CA ARG A 42 0.72 -12.28 1.38
C ARG A 42 1.12 -11.89 2.81
N GLY A 43 0.17 -11.45 3.64
CA GLY A 43 0.37 -11.14 5.05
C GLY A 43 0.49 -9.66 5.38
N PHE A 44 0.30 -8.75 4.42
CA PHE A 44 0.25 -7.31 4.69
C PHE A 44 -1.12 -6.95 5.26
N ARG A 45 -1.19 -6.56 6.54
CA ARG A 45 -2.47 -6.25 7.20
C ARG A 45 -2.77 -4.76 7.36
N THR A 46 -1.75 -3.91 7.25
CA THR A 46 -1.87 -2.46 7.43
C THR A 46 -1.30 -1.69 6.24
N VAL A 47 -1.83 -0.50 6.02
CA VAL A 47 -1.38 0.42 4.97
C VAL A 47 0.05 0.87 5.23
N GLN A 48 0.43 1.06 6.50
CA GLN A 48 1.78 1.46 6.88
C GLN A 48 2.82 0.36 6.57
N ALA A 49 2.46 -0.91 6.81
CA ALA A 49 3.31 -2.05 6.46
C ALA A 49 3.47 -2.21 4.94
N LEU A 50 2.38 -2.00 4.20
CA LEU A 50 2.41 -1.98 2.73
C LEU A 50 3.24 -0.79 2.21
N GLY A 51 3.04 0.38 2.83
CA GLY A 51 3.70 1.64 2.53
C GLY A 51 5.21 1.59 2.69
N SER A 52 5.67 0.97 3.77
CA SER A 52 7.09 0.76 4.06
C SER A 52 7.81 -0.08 2.99
N ARG A 53 7.07 -0.82 2.16
CA ARG A 53 7.63 -1.61 1.05
C ARG A 53 7.57 -0.88 -0.29
N PHE A 54 6.76 0.16 -0.43
CA PHE A 54 6.69 0.91 -1.67
C PHE A 54 7.98 1.67 -1.92
N ARG A 55 8.51 1.50 -3.12
CA ARG A 55 9.65 2.26 -3.62
C ARG A 55 9.41 2.67 -5.06
N CYS A 56 9.69 3.91 -5.38
CA CYS A 56 9.70 4.36 -6.76
C CYS A 56 10.93 3.79 -7.46
N GLN A 57 10.73 2.80 -8.34
CA GLN A 57 11.81 2.16 -9.09
C GLN A 57 12.65 3.18 -9.85
N SER A 58 12.04 4.18 -10.47
CA SER A 58 12.78 5.21 -11.23
C SER A 58 13.74 6.01 -10.36
N CYS A 59 13.37 6.32 -9.11
CA CYS A 59 14.25 6.98 -8.17
C CYS A 59 15.39 6.06 -7.74
N VAL A 60 15.09 4.77 -7.49
CA VAL A 60 16.11 3.76 -7.15
C VAL A 60 17.12 3.58 -8.28
N GLU A 61 16.64 3.49 -9.53
CA GLU A 61 17.48 3.35 -10.73
C GLU A 61 18.37 4.59 -10.97
N ARG A 62 17.94 5.76 -10.51
CA ARG A 62 18.71 7.01 -10.55
C ARG A 62 19.69 7.18 -9.37
N GLY A 63 19.79 6.20 -8.47
CA GLY A 63 20.65 6.25 -7.29
C GLY A 63 20.02 6.89 -6.04
N GLY A 64 18.72 7.21 -6.08
CA GLY A 64 17.96 7.71 -4.94
C GLY A 64 17.43 6.58 -4.03
N SER A 65 16.87 6.96 -2.88
CA SER A 65 16.26 6.01 -1.94
C SER A 65 14.93 5.45 -2.47
N GLY A 66 14.22 6.25 -3.27
CA GLY A 66 12.89 5.92 -3.82
C GLY A 66 11.80 5.72 -2.78
N ARG A 67 12.06 6.06 -1.52
CA ARG A 67 11.11 5.94 -0.39
C ARG A 67 10.24 7.17 -0.18
N ASN A 68 10.51 8.26 -0.90
CA ASN A 68 9.71 9.48 -0.80
C ASN A 68 8.42 9.33 -1.62
N VAL A 69 7.56 8.41 -1.17
CA VAL A 69 6.30 8.06 -1.81
C VAL A 69 5.14 8.30 -0.84
N THR A 70 4.16 9.07 -1.30
CA THR A 70 2.90 9.34 -0.62
C THR A 70 1.85 8.33 -1.08
N LEU A 71 1.12 7.78 -0.12
CA LEU A 71 0.08 6.79 -0.35
C LEU A 71 -1.26 7.42 0.01
N ARG A 72 -2.18 7.45 -0.95
CA ARG A 72 -3.55 7.89 -0.73
C ARG A 72 -4.49 6.72 -0.96
N LEU A 73 -5.18 6.34 0.09
CA LEU A 73 -6.16 5.27 0.06
C LEU A 73 -7.46 5.77 -0.56
N THR A 74 -8.19 4.87 -1.19
CA THR A 74 -9.57 5.07 -1.60
C THR A 74 -10.38 4.00 -0.91
N LEU A 75 -11.33 4.40 -0.06
CA LEU A 75 -12.19 3.49 0.68
C LEU A 75 -13.50 3.21 -0.08
N LYS A 76 -14.10 2.05 0.22
CA LYS A 76 -15.39 1.61 -0.31
C LYS A 76 -16.51 2.50 0.26
N GLY A 77 -16.75 3.66 -0.36
CA GLY A 77 -17.75 4.63 0.07
C GLY A 77 -17.39 6.09 -0.22
N GLU A 78 -16.14 6.38 -0.60
CA GLU A 78 -15.69 7.70 -1.07
C GLU A 78 -15.88 7.91 -2.59
N LEU A 79 -16.67 7.04 -3.25
CA LEU A 79 -16.92 7.01 -4.69
C LEU A 79 -18.35 7.46 -5.02
#